data_AF-A0A2I0WQJ8-F1
#
_entry.id   AF-A0A2I0WQJ8-F1
#
_cell.length_a   1.000
_cell.length_b   1.000
_cell.length_c   1.000
_cell.angle_alpha   90.00
_cell.angle_beta   90.00
_cell.angle_gamma   90.00
#
_symmetry.space_group_name_H-M   'P 1'
#
loop_
_entity.id
_entity.type
_entity.pdbx_description
1 polymer ?
#
loop_
_entity_poly.entity_id
_entity_poly.type
_entity_poly.pdbx_seq_one_letter_code
_entity_poly.pdbx_strand_id
1 'polypeptide(L)'
;MAGGSGSKKVQARGLAHGGGAAYAATTITTAEGEELTVSEFISRLDEAGRRRLESMNQKLRDLENQMEALEMEMSKANECC
;
A
#
# COMPACT_ATOMS: atom_id res chain seq x y z
N MET A 1 15.59 29.74 23.16
CA MET A 1 14.97 28.43 22.93
C MET A 1 15.14 28.07 21.47
N ALA A 2 16.15 27.29 21.12
CA ALA A 2 16.44 26.89 19.74
C ALA A 2 15.79 25.52 19.47
N GLY A 3 14.77 25.49 18.62
CA GLY A 3 14.14 24.26 18.14
C GLY A 3 14.43 24.08 16.65
N GLY A 4 15.57 23.48 16.34
CA GLY A 4 16.01 23.24 14.96
C GLY A 4 15.16 22.18 14.26
N SER A 5 14.55 22.58 13.15
CA SER A 5 13.87 21.72 12.19
C SER A 5 14.85 20.69 11.61
N GLY A 6 14.72 19.44 12.03
CA GLY A 6 15.50 18.32 11.51
C GLY A 6 14.86 17.76 10.24
N SER A 7 15.14 18.37 9.09
CA SER A 7 14.83 17.76 7.79
C SER A 7 15.58 16.44 7.66
N LYS A 8 14.87 15.31 7.73
CA LYS A 8 15.44 13.97 7.53
C LYS A 8 15.88 13.86 6.07
N LYS A 9 17.19 13.98 5.82
CA LYS A 9 17.78 13.84 4.48
C LYS A 9 17.89 12.36 4.14
N VAL A 10 17.11 11.90 3.16
CA VAL A 10 17.32 10.60 2.52
C VAL A 10 18.59 10.71 1.67
N GLN A 11 19.65 10.03 2.08
CA GLN A 11 20.92 10.02 1.35
C GLN A 11 20.93 8.82 0.39
N ALA A 12 20.58 9.06 -0.88
CA ALA A 12 20.82 8.10 -1.95
C ALA A 12 22.32 8.10 -2.27
N ARG A 13 23.03 7.04 -1.84
CA ARG A 13 24.46 6.87 -2.10
C ARG A 13 24.63 6.07 -3.40
N GLY A 14 24.89 6.76 -4.50
CA GLY A 14 25.30 6.13 -5.76
C GLY A 14 26.76 5.68 -5.67
N LEU A 15 27.02 4.38 -5.74
CA LEU A 15 28.35 3.81 -5.88
C LEU A 15 28.81 3.97 -7.33
N ALA A 16 29.69 4.95 -7.58
CA ALA A 16 30.39 5.05 -8.84
C ALA A 16 31.44 3.92 -8.94
N HIS A 17 31.21 2.94 -9.79
CA HIS A 17 32.25 2.05 -10.32
C HIS A 17 32.23 2.14 -11.84
N GLY A 18 33.40 2.42 -12.41
CA GLY A 18 33.56 2.85 -13.79
C GLY A 18 33.40 1.76 -14.85
N GLY A 19 33.19 2.24 -16.08
CA GLY A 19 33.68 1.60 -17.29
C GLY A 19 32.89 0.39 -17.81
N GLY A 20 31.69 0.64 -18.34
CA GLY A 20 30.95 -0.31 -19.18
C GLY A 20 29.48 0.05 -19.20
N ALA A 21 28.88 0.25 -20.38
CA ALA A 21 27.46 0.54 -20.55
C ALA A 21 26.60 -0.72 -20.27
N ALA A 22 26.69 -1.26 -19.06
CA ALA A 22 25.60 -1.99 -18.44
C ALA A 22 24.76 -0.91 -17.77
N TYR A 23 23.49 -0.81 -18.14
CA TYR A 23 22.53 0.02 -17.40
C TYR A 23 22.57 -0.47 -15.95
N ALA A 24 23.27 0.27 -15.07
CA ALA A 24 23.34 -0.07 -13.67
C ALA A 24 21.90 -0.08 -13.13
N ALA A 25 21.40 -1.27 -12.82
CA ALA A 25 20.05 -1.43 -12.31
C ALA A 25 19.93 -0.57 -11.04
N THR A 26 19.02 0.39 -11.06
CA THR A 26 18.75 1.20 -9.86
C THR A 26 18.14 0.28 -8.82
N THR A 27 18.73 0.25 -7.63
CA THR A 27 18.26 -0.52 -6.49
C THR A 27 17.64 0.38 -5.43
N ILE A 28 16.69 -0.17 -4.68
CA ILE A 28 16.01 0.44 -3.55
C ILE A 28 16.32 -0.45 -2.34
N THR A 29 16.81 0.15 -1.26
CA THR A 29 16.96 -0.54 0.03
C THR A 29 15.70 -0.34 0.86
N THR A 30 15.04 -1.42 1.26
CA THR A 30 13.88 -1.36 2.16
C THR A 30 14.31 -0.95 3.57
N ALA A 31 13.34 -0.59 4.42
CA ALA A 31 13.61 -0.27 5.83
C ALA A 31 14.22 -1.46 6.60
N GLU A 32 14.04 -2.68 6.09
CA GLU A 32 14.58 -3.92 6.65
C GLU A 32 15.98 -4.26 6.09
N GLY A 33 16.50 -3.43 5.18
CA GLY A 33 17.82 -3.62 4.58
C GLY A 33 17.84 -4.50 3.34
N GLU A 34 16.68 -4.91 2.81
CA GLU A 34 16.59 -5.69 1.56
C GLU A 34 16.86 -4.77 0.37
N GLU A 35 17.80 -5.13 -0.51
CA GLU A 35 17.98 -4.45 -1.79
C GLU A 35 17.11 -5.09 -2.87
N LEU A 36 16.31 -4.24 -3.52
CA LEU A 36 15.41 -4.62 -4.61
C LEU A 36 15.73 -3.80 -5.84
N THR A 37 15.59 -4.38 -7.03
CA THR A 37 15.50 -3.56 -8.24
C THR A 37 14.24 -2.69 -8.19
N VAL A 38 14.27 -1.54 -8.87
CA VAL A 38 13.08 -0.68 -9.02
C VAL A 38 11.88 -1.46 -9.58
N SER A 39 12.10 -2.36 -10.54
CA SER A 39 11.06 -3.22 -11.12
C SER A 39 10.43 -4.15 -10.07
N GLU A 40 11.24 -4.84 -9.27
CA GLU A 40 10.73 -5.73 -8.23
C GLU A 40 9.94 -4.97 -7.16
N PHE A 41 10.43 -3.79 -6.78
CA PHE A 41 9.72 -2.94 -5.83
C PHE A 41 8.35 -2.51 -6.38
N ILE A 42 8.28 -2.07 -7.64
CA ILE A 42 7.02 -1.68 -8.28
C ILE A 42 6.06 -2.86 -8.34
N SER A 43 6.52 -4.05 -8.75
CA SER A 43 5.69 -5.25 -8.81
C SER A 43 5.14 -5.65 -7.44
N ARG A 44 5.97 -5.60 -6.38
CA ARG A 44 5.53 -5.88 -5.00
C ARG A 44 4.53 -4.85 -4.51
N LEU A 45 4.75 -3.57 -4.81
CA LEU A 45 3.85 -2.49 -4.44
C LEU A 45 2.48 -2.64 -5.12
N ASP A 46 2.47 -2.92 -6.42
CA ASP A 46 1.24 -3.13 -7.20
C ASP A 46 0.43 -4.32 -6.66
N GLU A 47 1.10 -5.45 -6.42
CA GLU A 47 0.50 -6.64 -5.83
C GLU A 47 -0.13 -6.36 -4.46
N ALA A 48 0.62 -5.70 -3.57
CA ALA A 48 0.12 -5.33 -2.24
C ALA A 48 -1.06 -4.37 -2.31
N GLY A 49 -1.01 -3.39 -3.23
CA GLY A 49 -2.10 -2.46 -3.50
C GLY A 49 -3.36 -3.17 -3.97
N ARG A 50 -3.23 -4.09 -4.93
CA ARG A 50 -4.35 -4.87 -5.48
C ARG A 50 -5.03 -5.72 -4.42
N ARG A 51 -4.26 -6.46 -3.63
CA ARG A 51 -4.80 -7.27 -2.51
C ARG A 51 -5.54 -6.41 -1.49
N ARG A 52 -5.01 -5.23 -1.18
CA ARG A 52 -5.66 -4.30 -0.25
C ARG A 52 -6.99 -3.79 -0.81
N LEU A 53 -7.03 -3.43 -2.09
CA LEU A 53 -8.26 -3.00 -2.77
C LEU A 53 -9.30 -4.13 -2.85
N GLU A 54 -8.88 -5.35 -3.18
CA GLU A 54 -9.75 -6.53 -3.17
C GLU A 54 -10.34 -6.78 -1.77
N SER A 55 -9.52 -6.71 -0.73
CA SER A 55 -9.99 -6.84 0.65
C SER A 55 -10.99 -5.75 1.04
N MET A 56 -10.76 -4.50 0.62
CA MET A 56 -11.70 -3.40 0.85
C MET A 56 -13.02 -3.62 0.11
N ASN A 57 -12.97 -4.04 -1.15
CA ASN A 57 -14.17 -4.34 -1.94
C ASN A 57 -15.00 -5.48 -1.32
N GLN A 58 -14.34 -6.52 -0.80
CA GLN A 58 -15.04 -7.59 -0.11
C GLN A 58 -15.76 -7.07 1.16
N LYS A 59 -15.07 -6.25 1.97
CA LYS A 59 -15.69 -5.66 3.17
C LYS A 59 -16.86 -4.75 2.84
N LEU A 60 -16.79 -4.01 1.74
CA LEU A 60 -17.91 -3.18 1.28
C LEU A 60 -19.13 -4.05 0.93
N ARG A 61 -18.93 -5.13 0.17
CA ARG A 61 -20.01 -6.08 -0.15
C ARG A 61 -20.62 -6.71 1.10
N ASP A 62 -19.78 -7.08 2.06
CA ASP A 62 -20.25 -7.65 3.32
C ASP A 62 -21.11 -6.65 4.11
N LEU A 63 -20.71 -5.36 4.11
CA LEU A 63 -21.49 -4.29 4.72
C LEU A 63 -22.81 -4.02 3.99
N GLU A 64 -22.79 -3.99 2.65
CA GLU A 64 -24.00 -3.85 1.83
C GLU A 64 -25.01 -4.97 2.15
N ASN A 65 -24.55 -6.22 2.21
CA ASN A 65 -25.41 -7.36 2.57
C ASN A 65 -25.95 -7.26 4.01
N GLN A 66 -25.14 -6.79 4.96
CA GLN A 66 -25.60 -6.58 6.34
C GLN A 66 -26.67 -5.49 6.42
N MET A 67 -26.52 -4.41 5.66
CA MET A 67 -27.53 -3.35 5.58
C MET A 67 -28.83 -3.87 4.98
N GLU A 68 -28.76 -4.60 3.87
CA GLU A 68 -29.96 -5.19 3.23
C GLU A 68 -30.70 -6.15 4.18
N ALA A 69 -29.95 -6.99 4.92
CA ALA A 69 -30.54 -7.86 5.93
C ALA A 69 -31.24 -7.07 7.05
N LEU A 70 -30.61 -6.02 7.54
CA LEU A 70 -31.16 -5.15 8.59
C LEU A 70 -32.40 -4.38 8.11
N GLU A 71 -32.40 -3.90 6.86
CA GLU A 71 -33.56 -3.25 6.23
C GLU A 71 -34.74 -4.21 6.09
N MET A 72 -34.49 -5.46 5.72
CA MET A 72 -35.53 -6.50 5.67
C MET A 72 -36.09 -6.82 7.05
N GLU A 73 -35.24 -6.96 8.07
CA GLU A 73 -35.69 -7.22 9.45
C GLU A 73 -36.54 -6.07 9.99
N MET A 74 -36.12 -4.81 9.74
CA MET A 74 -36.88 -3.63 10.13
C MET A 74 -38.24 -3.56 9.41
N SER A 75 -38.27 -3.85 8.11
CA SER A 75 -39.51 -3.86 7.33
C SER A 75 -40.49 -4.91 7.86
N LYS A 76 -40.03 -6.13 8.13
CA LYS A 76 -40.85 -7.19 8.75
C LYS A 76 -41.39 -6.79 10.12
N ALA A 77 -40.56 -6.17 10.96
CA ALA A 77 -40.97 -5.71 12.28
C ALA A 77 -42.01 -4.59 12.20
N ASN A 78 -41.90 -3.70 11.20
CA ASN A 78 -42.84 -2.61 10.96
C ASN A 78 -44.15 -3.09 10.31
N GLU A 79 -44.13 -4.15 9.50
CA GLU A 79 -45.33 -4.77 8.91
C GLU A 79 -46.11 -5.65 9.91
N CYS A 80 -45.46 -6.15 10.98
CA CYS A 80 -46.10 -6.95 12.02
C CYS A 80 -46.73 -6.13 13.16
N CYS A 81 -46.53 -4.80 13.19
CA CYS A 81 -47.19 -3.88 14.13
C CYS A 81 -48.35 -3.15 13.44
#